data_AF-A0A2N1TZK1-F1
#
_entry.id   AF-A0A2N1TZK1-F1
#
_cell.length_a   1.000
_cell.length_b   1.000
_cell.length_c   1.000
_cell.angle_alpha   90.00
_cell.angle_beta   90.00
_cell.angle_gamma   90.00
#
_symmetry.space_group_name_H-M   'P 1'
#
loop_
_entity.id
_entity.type
_entity.pdbx_description
1 polymer ?
#
loop_
_entity_poly.entity_id
_entity_poly.type
_entity_poly.pdbx_seq_one_letter_code
_entity_poly.pdbx_strand_id
1 'polypeptide(L)'
;MLAIKDLSQADKDVIFKNMSRKSFDRNEVIYQEGYLCKSMYFVEMGSVKLVSRKAKDGRDDVILGAVKAGGYCGEIAMLREDSLYEDTAVTMEPATLYELNHEGMQRIMADSMTAGTKLLLGISRSIREAIAMPQTPEMARIISIVSPKDGQGRTTVATHVARYLAGAGKKTILIDCDMQFGDASVHLGLMSQPHMARLVQNEERLVFDAIKRYFQNMAGVQFLASPNQPQEAEFVSRSNLNQVVLECARNCDYLILDVPSHIDELSILLWDLSDQMVFVAEGNISSLTRLKRMMLALSRLNYPVEKYLGVANFYTDAHAEYLENLQTIIPCKWQTVAKAEAVFSEALLRGVPVWHVNPQSPAVKGLEQLCQRILGNTSQTQEKGGVFNRIKSWFAVSASA
;
A
#
# COMPACT_ATOMS: atom_id res chain seq x y z
N MET A 1 -0.22 -22.95 -12.18
CA MET A 1 0.26 -23.36 -10.84
C MET A 1 1.72 -22.95 -10.70
N LEU A 2 2.01 -21.95 -9.85
CA LEU A 2 3.31 -21.25 -9.81
C LEU A 2 4.50 -22.19 -9.52
N ALA A 3 4.34 -23.11 -8.56
CA ALA A 3 5.37 -24.07 -8.20
C ALA A 3 5.77 -25.04 -9.34
N ILE A 4 4.90 -25.21 -10.36
CA ILE A 4 5.12 -26.13 -11.48
C ILE A 4 5.06 -25.43 -12.84
N LYS A 5 5.09 -24.10 -12.87
CA LYS A 5 4.89 -23.31 -14.10
C LYS A 5 5.97 -23.63 -15.14
N ASP A 6 7.22 -23.76 -14.69
CA ASP A 6 8.40 -23.98 -15.52
C ASP A 6 8.69 -25.46 -15.81
N LEU A 7 7.79 -26.38 -15.41
CA LEU A 7 7.96 -27.81 -15.67
C LEU A 7 7.57 -28.18 -17.10
N SER A 8 8.31 -29.13 -17.67
CA SER A 8 7.97 -29.74 -18.95
C SER A 8 6.63 -30.49 -18.85
N GLN A 9 5.96 -30.73 -19.99
CA GLN A 9 4.69 -31.45 -19.98
C GLN A 9 4.86 -32.87 -19.41
N ALA A 10 5.95 -33.57 -19.76
CA ALA A 10 6.27 -34.89 -19.21
C ALA A 10 6.45 -34.86 -17.68
N ASP A 11 7.12 -33.84 -17.13
CA ASP A 11 7.26 -33.68 -15.68
C ASP A 11 5.90 -33.45 -15.01
N LYS A 12 5.04 -32.62 -15.62
CA LYS A 12 3.68 -32.34 -15.13
C LYS A 12 2.82 -33.61 -15.11
N ASP A 13 2.89 -34.42 -16.16
CA ASP A 13 2.10 -35.65 -16.28
C ASP A 13 2.46 -36.64 -15.17
N VAL A 14 3.75 -36.81 -14.86
CA VAL A 14 4.23 -37.67 -13.75
C VAL A 14 3.74 -37.15 -12.41
N ILE A 15 3.79 -35.84 -12.19
CA ILE A 15 3.36 -35.21 -10.93
C ILE A 15 1.85 -35.36 -10.75
N PHE A 16 1.04 -34.97 -11.74
CA PHE A 16 -0.42 -35.01 -11.63
C PHE A 16 -0.97 -36.44 -11.54
N LYS A 17 -0.35 -37.42 -12.20
CA LYS A 17 -0.70 -38.84 -12.08
C LYS A 17 -0.64 -39.33 -10.63
N ASN A 18 0.26 -38.77 -9.83
CA ASN A 18 0.48 -39.14 -8.43
C ASN A 18 -0.23 -38.22 -7.43
N MET A 19 -1.10 -37.32 -7.90
CA MET A 19 -1.96 -36.46 -7.08
C MET A 19 -3.42 -36.91 -7.15
N SER A 20 -4.18 -36.62 -6.09
CA SER A 20 -5.62 -36.84 -6.04
C SER A 20 -6.36 -35.56 -6.40
N ARG A 21 -7.14 -35.56 -7.48
CA ARG A 21 -8.01 -34.42 -7.83
C ARG A 21 -9.30 -34.50 -7.01
N LYS A 22 -9.62 -33.44 -6.27
CA LYS A 22 -10.81 -33.32 -5.41
C LYS A 22 -11.61 -32.06 -5.74
N SER A 23 -12.93 -32.20 -5.75
CA SER A 23 -13.86 -31.09 -5.92
C SER A 23 -14.50 -30.75 -4.59
N PHE A 24 -14.71 -29.46 -4.36
CA PHE A 24 -15.28 -28.92 -3.13
C PHE A 24 -16.35 -27.90 -3.47
N ASP A 25 -17.46 -27.93 -2.73
CA ASP A 25 -18.50 -26.91 -2.81
C ASP A 25 -18.07 -25.64 -2.10
N ARG A 26 -18.81 -24.54 -2.27
CA ARG A 26 -18.57 -23.28 -1.56
C ARG A 26 -18.71 -23.46 -0.04
N ASN A 27 -17.80 -22.86 0.73
CA ASN A 27 -17.72 -22.90 2.21
C ASN A 27 -17.39 -24.27 2.80
N GLU A 28 -16.85 -25.18 2.00
CA GLU A 28 -16.38 -26.49 2.45
C GLU A 28 -14.98 -26.38 3.05
N VAL A 29 -14.74 -27.08 4.17
CA VAL A 29 -13.45 -27.10 4.86
C VAL A 29 -12.56 -28.17 4.23
N ILE A 30 -11.40 -27.77 3.73
CA ILE A 30 -10.42 -28.68 3.10
C ILE A 30 -9.56 -29.35 4.18
N TYR A 31 -9.06 -28.54 5.12
CA TYR A 31 -8.38 -29.00 6.34
C TYR A 31 -8.54 -27.96 7.44
N GLN A 32 -8.20 -28.34 8.66
CA GLN A 32 -8.46 -27.52 9.84
C GLN A 32 -7.24 -27.38 10.73
N GLU A 33 -7.08 -26.18 11.28
CA GLU A 33 -6.02 -25.82 12.22
C GLU A 33 -6.01 -26.77 13.43
N GLY A 34 -4.81 -27.19 13.83
CA GLY A 34 -4.59 -28.09 14.95
C GLY A 34 -4.83 -29.57 14.65
N TYR A 35 -5.21 -29.93 13.42
CA TYR A 35 -5.25 -31.33 12.96
C TYR A 35 -3.94 -31.74 12.30
N LEU A 36 -3.67 -33.04 12.29
CA LEU A 36 -2.49 -33.62 11.66
C LEU A 36 -2.40 -33.24 10.17
N CYS A 37 -1.30 -32.61 9.81
CA CYS A 37 -0.97 -32.11 8.48
C CYS A 37 -0.48 -33.26 7.60
N LYS A 38 -1.40 -33.89 6.86
CA LYS A 38 -1.10 -35.09 6.05
C LYS A 38 -0.86 -34.82 4.57
N SER A 39 -1.42 -33.72 4.08
CA SER A 39 -1.45 -33.40 2.67
C SER A 39 -1.26 -31.91 2.43
N MET A 40 -0.61 -31.58 1.33
CA MET A 40 -0.66 -30.25 0.74
C MET A 40 -1.66 -30.23 -0.41
N TYR A 41 -2.24 -29.06 -0.69
CA TYR A 41 -3.25 -28.89 -1.72
C TYR A 41 -2.86 -27.80 -2.70
N PHE A 42 -3.01 -28.09 -3.99
CA PHE A 42 -2.80 -27.12 -5.06
C PHE A 42 -4.13 -26.75 -5.71
N VAL A 43 -4.41 -25.46 -5.88
CA VAL A 43 -5.68 -25.00 -6.45
C VAL A 43 -5.60 -25.05 -7.97
N GLU A 44 -6.46 -25.87 -8.59
CA GLU A 44 -6.62 -25.91 -10.04
C GLU A 44 -7.64 -24.86 -10.49
N MET A 45 -8.81 -24.84 -9.84
CA MET A 45 -9.93 -23.95 -10.16
C MET A 45 -10.56 -23.44 -8.85
N GLY A 46 -11.06 -22.20 -8.87
CA GLY A 46 -11.72 -21.58 -7.73
C GLY A 46 -10.74 -20.92 -6.76
N SER A 47 -11.20 -20.70 -5.52
CA SER A 47 -10.43 -20.03 -4.48
C SER A 47 -10.74 -20.54 -3.07
N VAL A 48 -9.74 -20.45 -2.21
CA VAL A 48 -9.73 -20.97 -0.84
C VAL A 48 -9.28 -19.88 0.11
N LYS A 49 -10.05 -19.57 1.15
CA LYS A 49 -9.57 -18.75 2.28
C LYS A 49 -8.87 -19.63 3.31
N LEU A 50 -7.80 -19.11 3.90
CA LEU A 50 -7.13 -19.62 5.08
C LEU A 50 -7.58 -18.76 6.26
N VAL A 51 -7.99 -19.37 7.35
CA VAL A 51 -8.48 -18.69 8.56
C VAL A 51 -7.84 -19.30 9.80
N SER A 52 -7.60 -18.50 10.84
CA SER A 52 -7.30 -19.03 12.18
C SER A 52 -8.61 -19.34 12.90
N ARG A 53 -8.63 -20.38 13.74
CA ARG A 53 -9.84 -21.09 14.17
C ARG A 53 -10.92 -20.23 14.86
N LYS A 54 -12.16 -20.64 14.53
CA LYS A 54 -13.53 -20.17 14.85
C LYS A 54 -13.92 -19.88 16.30
N ALA A 55 -14.57 -18.73 16.52
CA ALA A 55 -15.67 -18.60 17.49
C ALA A 55 -16.93 -19.35 16.98
N LYS A 56 -17.82 -19.74 17.90
CA LYS A 56 -18.96 -20.66 17.68
C LYS A 56 -19.99 -20.23 16.61
N ASP A 57 -19.94 -19.00 16.12
CA ASP A 57 -20.90 -18.42 15.16
C ASP A 57 -20.28 -18.04 13.80
N GLY A 58 -18.97 -18.26 13.59
CA GLY A 58 -18.27 -18.00 12.34
C GLY A 58 -18.17 -16.53 11.93
N ARG A 59 -18.51 -15.59 12.83
CA ARG A 59 -18.38 -14.14 12.58
C ARG A 59 -16.99 -13.60 12.97
N ASP A 60 -16.26 -14.34 13.80
CA ASP A 60 -14.94 -13.95 14.34
C ASP A 60 -13.76 -14.69 13.67
N ASP A 61 -13.95 -15.28 12.48
CA ASP A 61 -12.88 -15.97 11.76
C ASP A 61 -11.85 -14.96 11.23
N VAL A 62 -10.66 -14.95 11.82
CA VAL A 62 -9.56 -14.11 11.31
C VAL A 62 -9.06 -14.69 10.00
N ILE A 63 -9.34 -13.98 8.89
CA ILE A 63 -8.88 -14.37 7.56
C ILE A 63 -7.37 -14.13 7.45
N LEU A 64 -6.62 -15.22 7.42
CA LEU A 64 -5.19 -15.26 7.09
C LEU A 64 -4.99 -15.12 5.56
N GLY A 65 -6.03 -15.34 4.75
CA GLY A 65 -6.19 -14.78 3.40
C GLY A 65 -6.59 -15.79 2.31
N ALA A 66 -6.60 -15.46 1.00
CA ALA A 66 -7.09 -16.35 -0.07
C ALA A 66 -6.08 -16.96 -1.08
N VAL A 67 -6.03 -18.29 -1.23
CA VAL A 67 -5.30 -19.00 -2.30
C VAL A 67 -6.20 -19.17 -3.53
N LYS A 68 -5.79 -18.64 -4.69
CA LYS A 68 -6.51 -18.78 -5.97
C LYS A 68 -5.92 -19.88 -6.84
N ALA A 69 -6.60 -20.19 -7.95
CA ALA A 69 -6.09 -21.04 -9.02
C ALA A 69 -4.60 -20.79 -9.31
N GLY A 70 -3.82 -21.86 -9.23
CA GLY A 70 -2.38 -21.86 -9.39
C GLY A 70 -1.54 -21.67 -8.12
N GLY A 71 -2.15 -21.37 -6.98
CA GLY A 71 -1.51 -21.38 -5.67
C GLY A 71 -1.57 -22.76 -4.99
N TYR A 72 -1.00 -22.85 -3.78
CA TYR A 72 -1.06 -24.03 -2.92
C TYR A 72 -1.14 -23.64 -1.44
N CYS A 73 -1.46 -24.61 -0.58
CA CYS A 73 -1.49 -24.47 0.88
C CYS A 73 -1.28 -25.82 1.58
N GLY A 74 -0.98 -25.81 2.88
CA GLY A 74 -0.70 -27.02 3.66
C GLY A 74 0.69 -27.60 3.40
N GLU A 75 1.62 -26.78 2.92
CA GLU A 75 2.98 -27.18 2.50
C GLU A 75 3.83 -27.75 3.63
N ILE A 76 3.50 -27.45 4.90
CA ILE A 76 4.19 -28.01 6.08
C ILE A 76 4.10 -29.54 6.08
N ALA A 77 3.03 -30.11 5.50
CA ALA A 77 2.88 -31.55 5.31
C ALA A 77 4.10 -32.17 4.64
N MET A 78 4.79 -31.46 3.74
CA MET A 78 5.93 -32.04 3.01
C MET A 78 7.28 -31.86 3.72
N LEU A 79 7.34 -31.06 4.79
CA LEU A 79 8.60 -30.66 5.42
C LEU A 79 8.90 -31.38 6.73
N ARG A 80 7.85 -31.78 7.47
CA ARG A 80 7.99 -32.39 8.80
C ARG A 80 6.90 -33.44 9.02
N GLU A 81 7.31 -34.66 9.36
CA GLU A 81 6.41 -35.70 9.85
C GLU A 81 5.73 -35.22 11.15
N ASP A 82 4.47 -35.62 11.32
CA ASP A 82 3.64 -35.32 12.49
C ASP A 82 3.36 -33.84 12.81
N SER A 83 3.44 -32.96 11.80
CA SER A 83 3.07 -31.55 11.96
C SER A 83 1.56 -31.35 12.06
N LEU A 84 1.13 -30.24 12.66
CA LEU A 84 -0.27 -29.81 12.65
C LEU A 84 -0.48 -28.72 11.59
N TYR A 85 -1.67 -28.64 10.99
CA TYR A 85 -2.04 -27.48 10.19
C TYR A 85 -2.05 -26.23 11.08
N GLU A 86 -1.38 -25.18 10.62
CA GLU A 86 -1.30 -23.88 11.32
C GLU A 86 -2.51 -22.98 11.01
N ASP A 87 -3.35 -23.38 10.05
CA ASP A 87 -4.56 -22.68 9.65
C ASP A 87 -5.66 -23.63 9.17
N THR A 88 -6.86 -23.07 8.95
CA THR A 88 -8.02 -23.77 8.40
C THR A 88 -8.28 -23.29 6.98
N ALA A 89 -8.28 -24.20 6.01
CA ALA A 89 -8.60 -23.89 4.63
C ALA A 89 -10.09 -24.12 4.34
N VAL A 90 -10.76 -23.11 3.80
CA VAL A 90 -12.20 -23.14 3.45
C VAL A 90 -12.40 -22.58 2.04
N THR A 91 -13.15 -23.26 1.19
CA THR A 91 -13.46 -22.76 -0.15
C THR A 91 -14.36 -21.51 -0.11
N MET A 92 -14.10 -20.56 -1.01
CA MET A 92 -14.90 -19.34 -1.14
C MET A 92 -15.98 -19.44 -2.23
N GLU A 93 -15.77 -20.37 -3.15
CA GLU A 93 -16.60 -20.72 -4.31
C GLU A 93 -16.36 -22.20 -4.65
N PRO A 94 -17.16 -22.84 -5.51
CA PRO A 94 -16.86 -24.19 -5.98
C PRO A 94 -15.43 -24.27 -6.52
N ALA A 95 -14.63 -25.19 -5.97
CA ALA A 95 -13.20 -25.24 -6.23
C ALA A 95 -12.76 -26.67 -6.55
N THR A 96 -11.71 -26.80 -7.36
CA THR A 96 -11.04 -28.07 -7.62
C THR A 96 -9.58 -27.97 -7.23
N LEU A 97 -9.12 -28.93 -6.43
CA LEU A 97 -7.77 -28.97 -5.88
C LEU A 97 -7.12 -30.31 -6.15
N TYR A 98 -5.80 -30.30 -6.34
CA TYR A 98 -4.96 -31.49 -6.31
C TYR A 98 -4.37 -31.67 -4.91
N GLU A 99 -4.66 -32.80 -4.30
CA GLU A 99 -4.06 -33.24 -3.04
C GLU A 99 -2.78 -34.03 -3.32
N LEU A 100 -1.72 -33.65 -2.62
CA LEU A 100 -0.45 -34.39 -2.57
C LEU A 100 -0.13 -34.76 -1.12
N ASN A 101 -0.07 -36.05 -0.85
CA ASN A 101 0.36 -36.61 0.43
C ASN A 101 1.79 -37.19 0.33
N HIS A 102 2.34 -37.64 1.47
CA HIS A 102 3.69 -38.22 1.50
C HIS A 102 3.88 -39.41 0.56
N GLU A 103 2.90 -40.32 0.49
CA GLU A 103 2.97 -41.46 -0.42
C GLU A 103 3.01 -41.02 -1.89
N GLY A 104 2.18 -40.04 -2.27
CA GLY A 104 2.17 -39.45 -3.60
C GLY A 104 3.52 -38.83 -3.94
N MET A 105 4.14 -38.09 -3.01
CA MET A 105 5.48 -37.54 -3.19
C MET A 105 6.53 -38.65 -3.37
N GLN A 106 6.48 -39.71 -2.57
CA GLN A 106 7.39 -40.85 -2.70
C GLN A 106 7.24 -41.54 -4.07
N ARG A 107 6.02 -41.69 -4.57
CA ARG A 107 5.76 -42.24 -5.91
C ARG A 107 6.27 -41.31 -7.02
N ILE A 108 6.11 -39.99 -6.89
CA ILE A 108 6.71 -39.03 -7.83
C ILE A 108 8.23 -39.20 -7.88
N MET A 109 8.87 -39.31 -6.71
CA MET A 109 10.33 -39.49 -6.61
C MET A 109 10.79 -40.83 -7.21
N ALA A 110 9.98 -41.89 -7.08
CA ALA A 110 10.25 -43.20 -7.67
C ALA A 110 10.03 -43.23 -9.20
N ASP A 111 8.94 -42.61 -9.68
CA ASP A 111 8.60 -42.53 -11.11
C ASP A 111 9.57 -41.59 -11.86
N SER A 112 9.97 -40.49 -11.23
CA SER A 112 10.92 -39.52 -11.79
C SER A 112 11.56 -38.66 -10.69
N MET A 113 12.79 -39.02 -10.31
CA MET A 113 13.61 -38.24 -9.39
C MET A 113 13.78 -36.78 -9.86
N THR A 114 13.87 -36.55 -11.17
CA THR A 114 14.00 -35.20 -11.74
C THR A 114 12.72 -34.39 -11.58
N ALA A 115 11.55 -34.97 -11.84
CA ALA A 115 10.26 -34.28 -11.66
C ALA A 115 10.01 -33.95 -10.18
N GLY A 116 10.27 -34.91 -9.28
CA GLY A 116 10.13 -34.70 -7.84
C GLY A 116 11.10 -33.64 -7.30
N THR A 117 12.36 -33.65 -7.74
CA THR A 117 13.33 -32.62 -7.37
C THR A 117 12.90 -31.23 -7.86
N LYS A 118 12.42 -31.11 -9.10
CA LYS A 118 11.95 -29.82 -9.62
C LYS A 118 10.69 -29.33 -8.90
N LEU A 119 9.78 -30.23 -8.52
CA LEU A 119 8.60 -29.90 -7.71
C LEU A 119 9.02 -29.33 -6.35
N LEU A 120 9.94 -30.01 -5.63
CA LEU A 120 10.47 -29.54 -4.35
C LEU A 120 11.21 -28.21 -4.48
N LEU A 121 12.02 -28.02 -5.53
CA LEU A 121 12.68 -26.75 -5.81
C LEU A 121 11.69 -25.64 -6.13
N GLY A 122 10.61 -25.94 -6.86
CA GLY A 122 9.52 -25.01 -7.16
C GLY A 122 8.80 -24.55 -5.90
N ILE A 123 8.42 -25.49 -5.03
CA ILE A 123 7.82 -25.21 -3.71
C ILE A 123 8.81 -24.38 -2.86
N SER A 124 10.06 -24.81 -2.77
CA SER A 124 11.11 -24.12 -2.00
C SER A 124 11.40 -22.71 -2.52
N ARG A 125 11.35 -22.50 -3.84
CA ARG A 125 11.46 -21.17 -4.46
C ARG A 125 10.25 -20.31 -4.11
N SER A 126 9.03 -20.83 -4.26
CA SER A 126 7.82 -20.10 -3.88
C SER A 126 7.78 -19.76 -2.39
N ILE A 127 8.24 -20.65 -1.51
CA ILE A 127 8.40 -20.38 -0.07
C ILE A 127 9.50 -19.32 0.15
N ARG A 128 10.66 -19.43 -0.50
CA ARG A 128 11.72 -18.42 -0.38
C ARG A 128 11.29 -17.07 -0.93
N GLU A 129 10.53 -17.01 -2.01
CA GLU A 129 9.96 -15.76 -2.51
C GLU A 129 8.94 -15.19 -1.52
N ALA A 130 8.15 -16.06 -0.87
CA ALA A 130 7.22 -15.67 0.20
C ALA A 130 7.91 -15.26 1.52
N ILE A 131 9.09 -15.81 1.85
CA ILE A 131 9.87 -15.50 3.07
C ILE A 131 10.87 -14.36 2.83
N ALA A 132 11.44 -14.26 1.63
CA ALA A 132 12.30 -13.16 1.19
C ALA A 132 11.49 -11.92 0.82
N MET A 133 10.17 -12.07 0.66
CA MET A 133 9.23 -11.02 1.01
C MET A 133 9.32 -10.81 2.53
N PRO A 134 9.90 -9.69 3.00
CA PRO A 134 10.01 -9.43 4.43
C PRO A 134 8.64 -9.57 5.09
N GLN A 135 8.59 -10.29 6.22
CA GLN A 135 7.50 -10.17 7.18
C GLN A 135 7.31 -8.67 7.43
N THR A 136 6.20 -8.08 6.97
CA THR A 136 6.00 -6.63 7.02
C THR A 136 6.14 -6.18 8.48
N PRO A 137 7.15 -5.37 8.87
CA PRO A 137 6.80 -4.23 9.73
C PRO A 137 5.56 -3.61 9.10
N GLU A 138 4.50 -3.36 9.88
CA GLU A 138 3.27 -2.72 9.38
C GLU A 138 3.64 -1.73 8.29
N MET A 139 3.32 -2.06 7.03
CA MET A 139 3.64 -1.15 5.93
C MET A 139 2.99 0.16 6.30
N ALA A 140 3.78 1.23 6.24
CA ALA A 140 3.34 2.57 6.57
C ALA A 140 2.00 2.83 5.89
N ARG A 141 1.13 3.56 6.57
CA ARG A 141 -0.04 4.11 5.90
C ARG A 141 0.44 5.19 4.92
N ILE A 142 0.31 4.93 3.63
CA ILE A 142 0.74 5.83 2.56
C ILE A 142 -0.37 6.83 2.26
N ILE A 143 -0.07 8.11 2.42
CA ILE A 143 -1.02 9.21 2.26
C ILE A 143 -0.51 10.17 1.19
N SER A 144 -1.17 10.20 0.05
CA SER A 144 -0.92 11.21 -0.97
C SER A 144 -1.73 12.47 -0.71
N ILE A 145 -1.07 13.62 -0.70
CA ILE A 145 -1.73 14.92 -0.72
C ILE A 145 -1.79 15.38 -2.17
N VAL A 146 -3.00 15.58 -2.68
CA VAL A 146 -3.28 15.81 -4.10
C VAL A 146 -4.09 17.08 -4.24
N SER A 147 -3.84 17.85 -5.30
CA SER A 147 -4.64 19.02 -5.62
C SER A 147 -4.82 19.16 -7.12
N PRO A 148 -6.02 19.53 -7.62
CA PRO A 148 -6.26 19.68 -9.05
C PRO A 148 -5.61 20.94 -9.66
N LYS A 149 -4.96 21.78 -8.83
CA LYS A 149 -4.32 23.05 -9.22
C LYS A 149 -3.26 23.43 -8.19
N ASP A 150 -2.15 24.01 -8.66
CA ASP A 150 -1.13 24.60 -7.78
C ASP A 150 -1.66 25.81 -7.01
N GLY A 151 -0.96 26.15 -5.93
CA GLY A 151 -1.32 27.28 -5.06
C GLY A 151 -2.49 27.03 -4.12
N GLN A 152 -3.08 25.82 -4.11
CA GLN A 152 -4.18 25.48 -3.20
C GLN A 152 -3.73 25.05 -1.79
N GLY A 153 -2.43 25.13 -1.50
CA GLY A 153 -1.86 24.78 -0.19
C GLY A 153 -1.60 23.28 0.01
N ARG A 154 -1.43 22.52 -1.07
CA ARG A 154 -1.07 21.09 -1.06
C ARG A 154 0.17 20.81 -0.17
N THR A 155 1.30 21.44 -0.52
CA THR A 155 2.58 21.35 0.21
C THR A 155 2.44 21.76 1.68
N THR A 156 1.66 22.82 1.95
CA THR A 156 1.34 23.25 3.31
C THR A 156 0.63 22.15 4.08
N VAL A 157 -0.42 21.54 3.53
CA VAL A 157 -1.14 20.46 4.19
C VAL A 157 -0.22 19.25 4.40
N ALA A 158 0.58 18.87 3.40
CA ALA A 158 1.51 17.74 3.49
C ALA A 158 2.52 17.90 4.63
N THR A 159 3.19 19.04 4.69
CA THR A 159 4.19 19.35 5.72
C THR A 159 3.57 19.44 7.11
N HIS A 160 2.37 20.01 7.25
CA HIS A 160 1.68 20.09 8.54
C HIS A 160 1.22 18.71 9.02
N VAL A 161 0.64 17.89 8.14
CA VAL A 161 0.26 16.51 8.48
C VAL A 161 1.49 15.72 8.93
N ALA A 162 2.60 15.80 8.18
CA ALA A 162 3.83 15.10 8.54
C ALA A 162 4.36 15.52 9.93
N ARG A 163 4.42 16.84 10.19
CA ARG A 163 4.89 17.36 11.49
C ARG A 163 3.97 17.02 12.65
N TYR A 164 2.66 17.01 12.43
CA TYR A 164 1.70 16.63 13.46
C TYR A 164 1.85 15.15 13.84
N LEU A 165 1.95 14.27 12.84
CA LEU A 165 2.12 12.83 13.07
C LEU A 165 3.44 12.52 13.78
N ALA A 166 4.54 13.17 13.37
CA ALA A 166 5.82 13.07 14.06
C ALA A 166 5.74 13.58 15.52
N GLY A 167 5.06 14.72 15.74
CA GLY A 167 4.81 15.26 17.08
C GLY A 167 3.94 14.35 17.96
N ALA A 168 3.08 13.52 17.35
CA ALA A 168 2.31 12.48 18.03
C ALA A 168 3.12 11.18 18.26
N GLY A 169 4.44 11.20 18.04
CA GLY A 169 5.35 10.09 18.29
C GLY A 169 5.37 9.01 17.21
N LYS A 170 4.79 9.28 16.02
CA LYS A 170 4.81 8.35 14.89
C LYS A 170 6.09 8.51 14.08
N LYS A 171 6.65 7.40 13.60
CA LYS A 171 7.75 7.43 12.62
C LYS A 171 7.16 7.93 11.30
N THR A 172 7.53 9.13 10.88
CA THR A 172 6.95 9.77 9.70
C THR A 172 8.01 10.14 8.68
N ILE A 173 7.80 9.70 7.44
CA ILE A 173 8.58 10.11 6.29
C ILE A 173 7.70 11.01 5.42
N LEU A 174 8.27 12.11 4.93
CA LEU A 174 7.67 12.97 3.91
C LEU A 174 8.56 12.95 2.67
N ILE A 175 7.97 12.72 1.50
CA ILE A 175 8.65 12.81 0.21
C ILE A 175 7.99 13.92 -0.60
N ASP A 176 8.80 14.88 -1.04
CA ASP A 176 8.37 15.83 -2.07
C ASP A 176 8.44 15.15 -3.43
N CYS A 177 7.27 14.85 -4.00
CA CYS A 177 7.16 14.13 -5.26
C CYS A 177 6.97 15.06 -6.46
N ASP A 178 6.99 16.38 -6.27
CA ASP A 178 6.98 17.33 -7.37
C ASP A 178 8.41 17.47 -7.93
N MET A 179 8.76 16.57 -8.85
CA MET A 179 10.14 16.41 -9.32
C MET A 179 10.68 17.65 -10.06
N GLN A 180 9.80 18.53 -10.54
CA GLN A 180 10.19 19.68 -11.34
C GLN A 180 10.21 20.98 -10.54
N PHE A 181 9.24 21.17 -9.63
CA PHE A 181 9.04 22.46 -8.96
C PHE A 181 8.73 22.32 -7.45
N GLY A 182 9.05 21.17 -6.84
CA GLY A 182 8.80 20.94 -5.42
C GLY A 182 9.56 21.88 -4.50
N ASP A 183 8.85 22.43 -3.52
CA ASP A 183 9.33 23.43 -2.57
C ASP A 183 9.03 23.07 -1.11
N ALA A 184 8.74 21.79 -0.81
CA ALA A 184 8.40 21.34 0.54
C ALA A 184 9.53 21.58 1.55
N SER A 185 10.79 21.65 1.08
CA SER A 185 11.95 22.02 1.90
C SER A 185 11.78 23.41 2.53
N VAL A 186 11.26 24.39 1.79
CA VAL A 186 11.02 25.77 2.26
C VAL A 186 10.01 25.78 3.39
N HIS A 187 8.91 25.03 3.23
CA HIS A 187 7.88 24.88 4.25
C HIS A 187 8.39 24.24 5.56
N LEU A 188 9.48 23.46 5.49
CA LEU A 188 10.12 22.83 6.63
C LEU A 188 11.31 23.63 7.19
N GLY A 189 11.70 24.74 6.57
CA GLY A 189 12.91 25.49 6.94
C GLY A 189 14.20 24.71 6.66
N LEU A 190 14.17 23.84 5.65
CA LEU A 190 15.27 22.98 5.24
C LEU A 190 15.86 23.47 3.92
N MET A 191 17.06 22.97 3.62
CA MET A 191 17.67 23.13 2.31
C MET A 191 17.06 22.12 1.33
N SER A 192 17.24 22.32 0.04
CA SER A 192 16.75 21.39 -0.99
C SER A 192 17.76 20.27 -1.32
N GLN A 193 18.86 20.16 -0.57
CA GLN A 193 19.84 19.07 -0.68
C GLN A 193 20.10 18.39 0.67
N PRO A 194 20.35 17.07 0.68
CA PRO A 194 20.32 16.13 -0.45
C PRO A 194 18.88 15.86 -0.98
N HIS A 195 18.75 15.48 -2.27
CA HIS A 195 17.46 15.25 -2.95
C HIS A 195 17.40 13.93 -3.74
N MET A 196 16.19 13.57 -4.19
CA MET A 196 15.88 12.32 -4.86
C MET A 196 16.69 12.04 -6.13
N ALA A 197 16.88 13.03 -7.03
CA ALA A 197 17.70 12.80 -8.22
C ALA A 197 19.15 12.42 -7.87
N ARG A 198 19.73 13.04 -6.83
CA ARG A 198 21.10 12.73 -6.39
C ARG A 198 21.20 11.35 -5.73
N LEU A 199 20.16 10.92 -5.03
CA LEU A 199 20.03 9.55 -4.52
C LEU A 199 20.08 8.56 -5.67
N VAL A 200 19.22 8.76 -6.67
CA VAL A 200 19.08 7.86 -7.82
C VAL A 200 20.35 7.79 -8.67
N GLN A 201 21.06 8.90 -8.83
CA GLN A 201 22.28 8.93 -9.64
C GLN A 201 23.49 8.28 -8.96
N ASN A 202 23.56 8.33 -7.63
CA ASN A 202 24.75 7.91 -6.89
C ASN A 202 24.65 6.51 -6.30
N GLU A 203 23.43 6.02 -6.05
CA GLU A 203 23.22 4.73 -5.40
C GLU A 203 22.79 3.70 -6.45
N GLU A 204 23.59 2.63 -6.61
CA GLU A 204 23.27 1.52 -7.52
C GLU A 204 22.05 0.72 -7.05
N ARG A 205 21.79 0.70 -5.74
CA ARG A 205 20.68 -0.01 -5.12
C ARG A 205 19.93 0.91 -4.17
N LEU A 206 18.63 1.10 -4.44
CA LEU A 206 17.75 1.94 -3.64
C LEU A 206 17.19 1.18 -2.44
N VAL A 207 18.07 0.68 -1.57
CA VAL A 207 17.68 0.08 -0.27
C VAL A 207 17.50 1.15 0.79
N PHE A 208 16.69 0.90 1.83
CA PHE A 208 16.39 1.92 2.84
C PHE A 208 17.63 2.56 3.48
N ASP A 209 18.69 1.81 3.78
CA ASP A 209 19.92 2.36 4.37
C ASP A 209 20.65 3.35 3.46
N ALA A 210 20.55 3.18 2.13
CA ALA A 210 21.07 4.13 1.16
C ALA A 210 20.17 5.37 1.10
N ILE A 211 18.86 5.16 0.95
CA ILE A 211 17.84 6.23 0.89
C ILE A 211 17.94 7.14 2.13
N LYS A 212 18.08 6.54 3.31
CA LYS A 212 18.14 7.25 4.59
C LYS A 212 19.26 8.29 4.68
N ARG A 213 20.37 8.11 3.94
CA ARG A 213 21.48 9.08 3.89
C ARG A 213 21.09 10.38 3.20
N TYR A 214 20.02 10.35 2.40
CA TYR A 214 19.49 11.48 1.67
C TYR A 214 18.30 12.12 2.38
N PHE A 215 17.93 11.63 3.57
CA PHE A 215 16.93 12.29 4.39
C PHE A 215 17.53 13.46 5.15
N GLN A 216 16.78 14.55 5.17
CA GLN A 216 16.93 15.60 6.16
C GLN A 216 15.98 15.32 7.32
N ASN A 217 16.37 15.67 8.54
CA ASN A 217 15.52 15.48 9.71
C ASN A 217 15.05 16.84 10.24
N MET A 218 13.73 16.99 10.40
CA MET A 218 13.13 18.17 10.98
C MET A 218 12.03 17.78 11.95
N ALA A 219 12.26 18.01 13.25
CA ALA A 219 11.29 17.76 14.31
C ALA A 219 10.64 16.36 14.27
N GLY A 220 11.45 15.32 13.98
CA GLY A 220 11.00 13.93 13.93
C GLY A 220 10.47 13.48 12.56
N VAL A 221 10.35 14.39 11.58
CA VAL A 221 10.04 14.05 10.19
C VAL A 221 11.34 13.76 9.44
N GLN A 222 11.41 12.60 8.80
CA GLN A 222 12.43 12.31 7.80
C GLN A 222 11.93 12.80 6.44
N PHE A 223 12.66 13.73 5.84
CA PHE A 223 12.25 14.42 4.62
C PHE A 223 13.19 14.09 3.46
N LEU A 224 12.61 13.67 2.32
CA LEU A 224 13.31 13.54 1.05
C LEU A 224 12.86 14.64 0.09
N ALA A 225 13.80 15.50 -0.28
CA ALA A 225 13.54 16.63 -1.17
C ALA A 225 13.39 16.21 -2.65
N SER A 226 12.61 16.99 -3.37
CA SER A 226 12.56 17.00 -4.83
C SER A 226 13.89 17.53 -5.41
N PRO A 227 14.19 17.24 -6.69
CA PRO A 227 15.35 17.80 -7.37
C PRO A 227 15.35 19.34 -7.40
N ASN A 228 16.55 19.93 -7.39
CA ASN A 228 16.72 21.38 -7.40
C ASN A 228 16.45 22.02 -8.76
N GLN A 229 16.77 21.28 -9.82
CA GLN A 229 16.62 21.73 -11.18
C GLN A 229 15.61 20.84 -11.90
N PRO A 230 14.65 21.43 -12.65
CA PRO A 230 13.64 20.65 -13.37
C PRO A 230 14.24 19.60 -14.33
N GLN A 231 15.42 19.85 -14.89
CA GLN A 231 16.12 18.92 -15.78
C GLN A 231 16.56 17.64 -15.05
N GLU A 232 16.81 17.72 -13.74
CA GLU A 232 17.20 16.56 -12.94
C GLU A 232 16.02 15.60 -12.69
N ALA A 233 14.78 16.04 -12.94
CA ALA A 233 13.60 15.18 -12.90
C ALA A 233 13.72 14.00 -13.88
N GLU A 234 14.40 14.18 -15.02
CA GLU A 234 14.60 13.13 -16.03
C GLU A 234 15.37 11.92 -15.50
N PHE A 235 16.19 12.09 -14.46
CA PHE A 235 16.91 10.98 -13.84
C PHE A 235 16.00 10.10 -12.97
N VAL A 236 14.85 10.61 -12.54
CA VAL A 236 13.93 9.90 -11.64
C VAL A 236 12.91 9.12 -12.46
N SER A 237 13.24 7.86 -12.77
CA SER A 237 12.29 6.96 -13.44
C SER A 237 11.17 6.50 -12.51
N ARG A 238 10.06 6.02 -13.10
CA ARG A 238 8.97 5.37 -12.36
C ARG A 238 9.44 4.20 -11.49
N SER A 239 10.36 3.37 -12.02
CA SER A 239 10.92 2.24 -11.27
C SER A 239 11.66 2.72 -10.02
N ASN A 240 12.43 3.79 -10.16
CA ASN A 240 13.23 4.35 -9.09
C ASN A 240 12.33 4.93 -7.99
N LEU A 241 11.32 5.72 -8.38
CA LEU A 241 10.34 6.28 -7.44
C LEU A 241 9.55 5.17 -6.72
N ASN A 242 9.13 4.13 -7.44
CA ASN A 242 8.43 2.98 -6.84
C ASN A 242 9.30 2.29 -5.78
N GLN A 243 10.56 2.02 -6.07
CA GLN A 243 11.49 1.42 -5.10
C GLN A 243 11.67 2.31 -3.87
N VAL A 244 11.90 3.61 -4.06
CA VAL A 244 12.04 4.56 -2.95
C VAL A 244 10.80 4.57 -2.05
N VAL A 245 9.61 4.70 -2.63
CA VAL A 245 8.35 4.73 -1.88
C VAL A 245 8.13 3.43 -1.09
N LEU A 246 8.35 2.27 -1.72
CA LEU A 246 8.17 0.97 -1.07
C LEU A 246 9.16 0.74 0.07
N GLU A 247 10.43 1.11 -0.10
CA GLU A 247 11.44 0.99 0.96
C GLU A 247 11.17 1.96 2.11
N CYS A 248 10.75 3.20 1.82
CA CYS A 248 10.34 4.15 2.85
C CYS A 248 9.12 3.62 3.63
N ALA A 249 8.11 3.09 2.93
CA ALA A 249 6.90 2.57 3.54
C ALA A 249 7.16 1.37 4.45
N ARG A 250 8.20 0.57 4.21
CA ARG A 250 8.60 -0.52 5.13
C ARG A 250 9.23 -0.04 6.44
N ASN A 251 9.63 1.22 6.53
CA ASN A 251 10.50 1.72 7.61
C ASN A 251 9.92 2.90 8.39
N CYS A 252 8.63 3.21 8.19
CA CYS A 252 7.91 4.24 8.94
C CYS A 252 6.48 3.79 9.25
N ASP A 253 5.79 4.53 10.13
CA ASP A 253 4.38 4.29 10.45
C ASP A 253 3.48 5.04 9.43
N TYR A 254 3.93 6.21 8.97
CA TYR A 254 3.25 7.04 7.98
C TYR A 254 4.22 7.55 6.92
N LEU A 255 3.85 7.37 5.67
CA LEU A 255 4.55 7.93 4.52
C LEU A 255 3.64 8.97 3.86
N ILE A 256 4.04 10.24 3.92
CA ILE A 256 3.33 11.34 3.29
C ILE A 256 3.98 11.63 1.94
N LEU A 257 3.17 11.67 0.89
CA LEU A 257 3.60 11.95 -0.48
C LEU A 257 2.99 13.28 -0.90
N ASP A 258 3.84 14.25 -1.23
CA ASP A 258 3.39 15.54 -1.74
C ASP A 258 3.36 15.49 -3.28
N VAL A 259 2.18 15.20 -3.86
CA VAL A 259 2.04 14.82 -5.28
C VAL A 259 1.75 16.02 -6.18
N PRO A 260 2.46 16.22 -7.31
CA PRO A 260 2.23 17.36 -8.19
C PRO A 260 0.79 17.39 -8.75
N SER A 261 0.35 18.57 -9.20
CA SER A 261 -1.03 18.77 -9.68
C SER A 261 -1.29 18.26 -11.10
N HIS A 262 -0.23 17.98 -11.87
CA HIS A 262 -0.33 17.43 -13.21
C HIS A 262 -0.46 15.90 -13.16
N ILE A 263 -1.09 15.33 -14.19
CA ILE A 263 -1.33 13.89 -14.31
C ILE A 263 -0.35 13.32 -15.33
N ASP A 264 0.57 12.50 -14.84
CA ASP A 264 1.63 11.82 -15.57
C ASP A 264 1.84 10.40 -15.02
N GLU A 265 2.88 9.70 -15.49
CA GLU A 265 3.15 8.33 -15.05
C GLU A 265 3.55 8.23 -13.56
N LEU A 266 4.26 9.25 -13.05
CA LEU A 266 4.75 9.26 -11.67
C LEU A 266 3.61 9.54 -10.68
N SER A 267 2.76 10.52 -10.94
CA SER A 267 1.57 10.81 -10.14
C SER A 267 0.61 9.62 -10.09
N ILE A 268 0.36 8.93 -11.21
CA ILE A 268 -0.47 7.71 -11.24
C ILE A 268 0.15 6.62 -10.37
N LEU A 269 1.47 6.39 -10.45
CA LEU A 269 2.16 5.45 -9.55
C LEU A 269 1.92 5.81 -8.08
N LEU A 270 2.02 7.08 -7.70
CA LEU A 270 1.83 7.51 -6.32
C LEU A 270 0.38 7.29 -5.87
N TRP A 271 -0.60 7.49 -6.75
CA TRP A 271 -2.00 7.19 -6.48
C TRP A 271 -2.24 5.69 -6.28
N ASP A 272 -1.63 4.85 -7.11
CA ASP A 272 -1.70 3.37 -6.99
C ASP A 272 -1.17 2.88 -5.64
N LEU A 273 -0.06 3.45 -5.20
CA LEU A 273 0.60 3.09 -3.94
C LEU A 273 -0.11 3.65 -2.70
N SER A 274 -0.99 4.64 -2.85
CA SER A 274 -1.62 5.31 -1.71
C SER A 274 -2.74 4.51 -1.07
N ASP A 275 -2.70 4.38 0.26
CA ASP A 275 -3.82 3.88 1.05
C ASP A 275 -4.90 4.94 1.21
N GLN A 276 -4.51 6.23 1.23
CA GLN A 276 -5.43 7.37 1.32
C GLN A 276 -4.97 8.52 0.41
N MET A 277 -5.93 9.21 -0.21
CA MET A 277 -5.70 10.42 -1.01
C MET A 277 -6.44 11.59 -0.37
N VAL A 278 -5.69 12.63 0.01
CA VAL A 278 -6.22 13.86 0.59
C VAL A 278 -6.28 14.92 -0.49
N PHE A 279 -7.48 15.24 -0.95
CA PHE A 279 -7.74 16.26 -1.96
C PHE A 279 -7.81 17.65 -1.33
N VAL A 280 -6.85 18.50 -1.64
CA VAL A 280 -6.83 19.91 -1.20
C VAL A 280 -7.42 20.78 -2.29
N ALA A 281 -8.52 21.46 -1.97
CA ALA A 281 -9.24 22.32 -2.90
C ALA A 281 -9.71 23.62 -2.24
N GLU A 282 -9.66 24.72 -2.98
CA GLU A 282 -10.25 26.01 -2.60
C GLU A 282 -11.70 26.09 -3.09
N GLY A 283 -12.55 26.80 -2.36
CA GLY A 283 -13.95 27.05 -2.70
C GLY A 283 -14.14 28.09 -3.81
N ASN A 284 -13.67 27.80 -5.03
CA ASN A 284 -13.90 28.66 -6.20
C ASN A 284 -14.22 27.85 -7.47
N ILE A 285 -14.81 28.50 -8.48
CA ILE A 285 -15.28 27.86 -9.72
C ILE A 285 -14.16 27.16 -10.49
N SER A 286 -12.95 27.76 -10.51
CA SER A 286 -11.80 27.20 -11.22
C SER A 286 -11.35 25.88 -10.59
N SER A 287 -11.25 25.85 -9.26
CA SER A 287 -10.93 24.66 -8.45
C SER A 287 -11.98 23.56 -8.68
N LEU A 288 -13.27 23.89 -8.55
CA LEU A 288 -14.37 22.93 -8.79
C LEU A 288 -14.30 22.29 -10.17
N THR A 289 -14.06 23.10 -11.21
CA THR A 289 -14.00 22.61 -12.59
C THR A 289 -12.83 21.65 -12.80
N ARG A 290 -11.66 21.96 -12.24
CA ARG A 290 -10.48 21.09 -12.35
C ARG A 290 -10.64 19.82 -11.50
N LEU A 291 -11.23 19.94 -10.31
CA LEU A 291 -11.55 18.79 -9.45
C LEU A 291 -12.48 17.79 -10.17
N LYS A 292 -13.55 18.29 -10.82
CA LYS A 292 -14.44 17.44 -11.65
C LYS A 292 -13.66 16.66 -12.72
N ARG A 293 -12.73 17.32 -13.42
CA ARG A 293 -11.90 16.67 -14.46
C ARG A 293 -10.96 15.62 -13.86
N MET A 294 -10.35 15.91 -12.71
CA MET A 294 -9.50 14.95 -12.01
C MET A 294 -10.30 13.73 -11.54
N MET A 295 -11.52 13.94 -11.01
CA MET A 295 -12.38 12.82 -10.61
C MET A 295 -12.81 11.95 -11.78
N LEU A 296 -13.04 12.53 -12.96
CA LEU A 296 -13.30 11.76 -14.18
C LEU A 296 -12.09 10.91 -14.61
N ALA A 297 -10.87 11.40 -14.39
CA ALA A 297 -9.66 10.61 -14.64
C ALA A 297 -9.53 9.46 -13.62
N LEU A 298 -9.70 9.75 -12.33
CA LEU A 298 -9.61 8.74 -11.27
C LEU A 298 -10.69 7.66 -11.38
N SER A 299 -11.92 8.03 -11.77
CA SER A 299 -13.00 7.05 -11.95
C SER A 299 -12.74 6.12 -13.13
N ARG A 300 -12.15 6.61 -14.23
CA ARG A 300 -11.72 5.78 -15.36
C ARG A 300 -10.61 4.80 -14.99
N LEU A 301 -9.79 5.15 -14.01
CA LEU A 301 -8.73 4.30 -13.45
C LEU A 301 -9.24 3.38 -12.31
N ASN A 302 -10.55 3.39 -12.01
CA ASN A 302 -11.20 2.56 -10.99
C ASN A 302 -10.63 2.72 -9.57
N TYR A 303 -10.21 3.93 -9.18
CA TYR A 303 -9.79 4.17 -7.79
C TYR A 303 -11.00 4.17 -6.82
N PRO A 304 -10.91 3.44 -5.70
CA PRO A 304 -11.97 3.36 -4.70
C PRO A 304 -12.16 4.70 -3.96
N VAL A 305 -13.41 5.16 -3.86
CA VAL A 305 -13.78 6.44 -3.22
C VAL A 305 -13.52 6.41 -1.72
N GLU A 306 -13.44 5.23 -1.12
CA GLU A 306 -13.15 5.00 0.30
C GLU A 306 -11.74 5.51 0.68
N LYS A 307 -10.83 5.63 -0.29
CA LYS A 307 -9.50 6.21 -0.10
C LYS A 307 -9.54 7.73 0.04
N TYR A 308 -10.65 8.39 -0.29
CA TYR A 308 -10.66 9.83 -0.47
C TYR A 308 -10.97 10.57 0.84
N LEU A 309 -10.24 11.66 1.05
CA LEU A 309 -10.50 12.65 2.08
C LEU A 309 -10.40 14.04 1.46
N GLY A 310 -11.31 14.94 1.81
CA GLY A 310 -11.30 16.30 1.29
C GLY A 310 -10.77 17.31 2.30
N VAL A 311 -10.03 18.30 1.81
CA VAL A 311 -9.64 19.51 2.56
C VAL A 311 -10.10 20.72 1.76
N ALA A 312 -11.10 21.43 2.30
CA ALA A 312 -11.55 22.70 1.79
C ALA A 312 -10.66 23.80 2.40
N ASN A 313 -9.61 24.17 1.67
CA ASN A 313 -8.63 25.15 2.11
C ASN A 313 -9.07 26.58 1.80
N PHE A 314 -8.45 27.56 2.47
CA PHE A 314 -8.84 28.98 2.42
C PHE A 314 -10.33 29.21 2.70
N TYR A 315 -10.89 28.42 3.61
CA TYR A 315 -12.31 28.46 3.92
C TYR A 315 -12.71 29.77 4.61
N THR A 316 -13.86 30.30 4.20
CA THR A 316 -14.59 31.42 4.82
C THR A 316 -16.08 31.10 4.73
N ASP A 317 -16.93 31.74 5.52
CA ASP A 317 -18.38 31.46 5.51
C ASP A 317 -19.02 31.71 4.14
N ALA A 318 -18.44 32.61 3.33
CA ALA A 318 -18.85 32.85 1.95
C ALA A 318 -18.64 31.64 1.01
N HIS A 319 -17.85 30.64 1.42
CA HIS A 319 -17.57 29.43 0.64
C HIS A 319 -18.51 28.25 0.97
N ALA A 320 -19.57 28.45 1.76
CA ALA A 320 -20.49 27.38 2.16
C ALA A 320 -21.10 26.63 0.95
N GLU A 321 -21.61 27.36 -0.05
CA GLU A 321 -22.14 26.77 -1.28
C GLU A 321 -21.07 25.99 -2.07
N TYR A 322 -19.84 26.48 -2.08
CA TYR A 322 -18.73 25.79 -2.74
C TYR A 322 -18.36 24.48 -2.03
N LEU A 323 -18.46 24.43 -0.70
CA LEU A 323 -18.24 23.21 0.08
C LEU A 323 -19.27 22.12 -0.26
N GLU A 324 -20.54 22.49 -0.41
CA GLU A 324 -21.59 21.55 -0.85
C GLU A 324 -21.31 21.01 -2.26
N ASN A 325 -20.85 21.89 -3.16
CA ASN A 325 -20.41 21.49 -4.49
C ASN A 325 -19.21 20.54 -4.47
N LEU A 326 -18.21 20.78 -3.60
CA LEU A 326 -17.06 19.90 -3.40
C LEU A 326 -17.51 18.51 -2.91
N GLN A 327 -18.44 18.45 -1.96
CA GLN A 327 -19.03 17.22 -1.43
C GLN A 327 -19.83 16.45 -2.49
N THR A 328 -20.48 17.17 -3.42
CA THR A 328 -21.19 16.56 -4.55
C THR A 328 -20.22 15.95 -5.57
N ILE A 329 -19.07 16.60 -5.81
CA ILE A 329 -18.05 16.11 -6.75
C ILE A 329 -17.29 14.91 -6.17
N ILE A 330 -16.93 14.98 -4.88
CA ILE A 330 -16.24 13.90 -4.16
C ILE A 330 -17.05 13.58 -2.91
N PRO A 331 -17.84 12.49 -2.93
CA PRO A 331 -18.68 12.08 -1.81
C PRO A 331 -17.83 11.43 -0.72
N CYS A 332 -16.99 12.24 -0.08
CA CYS A 332 -16.09 11.88 1.00
C CYS A 332 -16.23 12.87 2.16
N LYS A 333 -15.53 12.60 3.27
CA LYS A 333 -15.50 13.55 4.39
C LYS A 333 -14.61 14.73 4.03
N TRP A 334 -15.14 15.94 4.18
CA TRP A 334 -14.37 17.17 4.01
C TRP A 334 -13.99 17.78 5.37
N GLN A 335 -12.78 18.32 5.44
CA GLN A 335 -12.30 19.14 6.56
C GLN A 335 -12.06 20.55 6.06
N THR A 336 -12.54 21.56 6.79
CA THR A 336 -12.28 22.96 6.45
C THR A 336 -11.01 23.45 7.14
N VAL A 337 -10.22 24.25 6.41
CA VAL A 337 -9.07 24.99 6.94
C VAL A 337 -9.30 26.46 6.63
N ALA A 338 -9.43 27.28 7.68
CA ALA A 338 -9.77 28.69 7.54
C ALA A 338 -8.67 29.48 6.80
N LYS A 339 -9.07 30.50 6.04
CA LYS A 339 -8.13 31.43 5.42
C LYS A 339 -7.39 32.23 6.51
N ALA A 340 -6.06 32.11 6.56
CA ALA A 340 -5.20 32.80 7.55
C ALA A 340 -3.87 33.27 6.92
N GLU A 341 -3.95 34.05 5.84
CA GLU A 341 -2.84 34.41 4.96
C GLU A 341 -1.61 34.95 5.71
N ALA A 342 -1.79 35.96 6.58
CA ALA A 342 -0.68 36.54 7.35
C ALA A 342 0.07 35.51 8.20
N VAL A 343 -0.65 34.58 8.85
CA VAL A 343 -0.07 33.55 9.71
C VAL A 343 0.69 32.53 8.87
N PHE A 344 0.14 32.10 7.73
CA PHE A 344 0.82 31.17 6.82
C PHE A 344 2.06 31.80 6.16
N SER A 345 1.99 33.07 5.78
CA SER A 345 3.14 33.80 5.22
C SER A 345 4.28 33.92 6.23
N GLU A 346 3.99 34.30 7.48
CA GLU A 346 5.01 34.35 8.52
C GLU A 346 5.58 32.96 8.84
N ALA A 347 4.73 31.94 8.89
CA ALA A 347 5.12 30.55 9.12
C ALA A 347 6.08 30.06 8.03
N LEU A 348 5.78 30.34 6.77
CA LEU A 348 6.62 30.01 5.61
C LEU A 348 7.97 30.73 5.66
N LEU A 349 7.97 32.04 5.94
CA LEU A 349 9.21 32.82 6.09
C LEU A 349 10.15 32.26 7.16
N ARG A 350 9.57 31.68 8.21
CA ARG A 350 10.30 31.09 9.34
C ARG A 350 10.58 29.59 9.15
N GLY A 351 10.00 28.93 8.13
CA GLY A 351 10.11 27.48 7.93
C GLY A 351 9.50 26.66 9.07
N VAL A 352 8.45 27.16 9.72
CA VAL A 352 7.78 26.52 10.87
C VAL A 352 6.31 26.27 10.58
N PRO A 353 5.65 25.30 11.24
CA PRO A 353 4.22 25.12 11.10
C PRO A 353 3.44 26.30 11.71
N VAL A 354 2.21 26.53 11.23
CA VAL A 354 1.40 27.70 11.64
C VAL A 354 1.08 27.75 13.13
N TRP A 355 1.03 26.62 13.82
CA TRP A 355 0.81 26.59 15.27
C TRP A 355 2.00 27.11 16.08
N HIS A 356 3.19 27.28 15.48
CA HIS A 356 4.31 27.99 16.12
C HIS A 356 4.22 29.52 16.00
N VAL A 357 3.47 30.01 15.01
CA VAL A 357 3.25 31.45 14.81
C VAL A 357 2.05 31.91 15.62
N ASN A 358 0.90 31.26 15.42
CA ASN A 358 -0.33 31.57 16.16
C ASN A 358 -1.14 30.29 16.44
N PRO A 359 -0.95 29.66 17.61
CA PRO A 359 -1.69 28.46 18.02
C PRO A 359 -3.22 28.66 18.05
N GLN A 360 -3.70 29.89 18.26
CA GLN A 360 -5.12 30.20 18.37
C GLN A 360 -5.79 30.46 17.01
N SER A 361 -5.03 30.43 15.92
CA SER A 361 -5.58 30.63 14.58
C SER A 361 -6.65 29.58 14.24
N PRO A 362 -7.82 29.97 13.68
CA PRO A 362 -8.84 29.02 13.24
C PRO A 362 -8.32 27.98 12.23
N ALA A 363 -7.28 28.32 11.46
CA ALA A 363 -6.62 27.40 10.54
C ALA A 363 -5.92 26.23 11.26
N VAL A 364 -5.34 26.48 12.44
CA VAL A 364 -4.69 25.45 13.27
C VAL A 364 -5.72 24.40 13.67
N LYS A 365 -6.88 24.82 14.17
CA LYS A 365 -7.97 23.89 14.56
C LYS A 365 -8.40 22.99 13.39
N GLY A 366 -8.54 23.55 12.19
CA GLY A 366 -8.89 22.79 10.99
C GLY A 366 -7.83 21.75 10.62
N LEU A 367 -6.55 22.12 10.70
CA LEU A 367 -5.42 21.21 10.45
C LEU A 367 -5.30 20.14 11.53
N GLU A 368 -5.48 20.48 12.81
CA GLU A 368 -5.47 19.51 13.90
C GLU A 368 -6.60 18.49 13.74
N GLN A 369 -7.81 18.92 13.39
CA GLN A 369 -8.93 18.00 13.12
C GLN A 369 -8.65 17.09 11.92
N LEU A 370 -8.02 17.60 10.85
CA LEU A 370 -7.55 16.79 9.73
C LEU A 370 -6.57 15.71 10.22
N CYS A 371 -5.55 16.12 10.98
CA CYS A 371 -4.51 15.21 11.44
C CYS A 371 -5.06 14.19 12.45
N GLN A 372 -5.95 14.59 13.36
CA GLN A 372 -6.65 13.69 14.27
C GLN A 372 -7.52 12.70 13.53
N ARG A 373 -8.14 13.06 12.40
CA ARG A 373 -8.89 12.13 11.56
C ARG A 373 -7.96 11.12 10.88
N ILE A 374 -6.82 11.59 10.38
CA ILE A 374 -5.79 10.72 9.81
C ILE A 374 -5.28 9.73 10.87
N LEU A 375 -4.97 10.23 12.08
CA LEU A 375 -4.49 9.44 13.21
C LEU A 375 -5.59 8.53 13.81
N GLY A 376 -6.83 9.00 13.88
CA GLY A 376 -7.98 8.30 14.47
C GLY A 376 -8.57 7.21 13.57
N ASN A 377 -8.38 7.33 12.25
CA ASN A 377 -8.61 6.22 11.31
C ASN A 377 -7.68 5.02 11.55
N THR A 378 -6.73 5.11 12.49
CA THR A 378 -5.95 3.95 12.99
C THR A 378 -6.76 3.12 13.99
N SER A 379 -7.87 3.64 14.52
CA SER A 379 -8.74 2.99 15.53
C SER A 379 -10.05 2.42 14.98
N GLN A 380 -10.36 2.62 13.70
CA GLN A 380 -11.18 1.63 13.01
C GLN A 380 -10.25 0.49 12.66
N THR A 381 -10.42 -0.63 13.35
CA THR A 381 -9.91 -1.93 12.97
C THR A 381 -10.35 -2.23 11.52
N GLN A 382 -9.63 -1.67 10.55
CA GLN A 382 -9.18 -2.51 9.45
C GLN A 382 -8.25 -3.50 10.14
N GLU A 383 -8.84 -4.61 10.59
CA GLU A 383 -8.08 -5.75 11.08
C GLU A 383 -6.99 -6.02 10.06
N LYS A 384 -5.78 -5.80 10.56
CA LYS A 384 -4.54 -5.75 9.83
C LYS A 384 -4.47 -7.01 9.02
N GLY A 385 -4.64 -6.86 7.71
CA GLY A 385 -4.29 -7.91 6.78
C GLY A 385 -2.80 -8.13 6.94
N GLY A 386 -2.43 -9.14 7.72
CA GLY A 386 -1.06 -9.61 7.84
C GLY A 386 -0.47 -9.85 6.46
N VAL A 387 0.84 -10.03 6.40
CA VAL A 387 1.66 -10.31 5.21
C VAL A 387 0.98 -11.22 4.20
N PHE A 388 0.21 -12.21 4.66
CA PHE A 388 -0.58 -13.11 3.83
C PHE A 388 -1.77 -12.45 3.11
N ASN A 389 -2.48 -11.46 3.67
CA ASN A 389 -3.63 -10.79 3.03
C ASN A 389 -3.23 -9.91 1.83
N ARG A 390 -2.01 -9.37 1.80
CA ARG A 390 -1.49 -8.62 0.63
C ARG A 390 -0.96 -9.54 -0.48
N ILE A 391 -0.43 -10.72 -0.15
CA ILE A 391 -0.01 -11.72 -1.15
C ILE A 391 -1.21 -12.22 -1.97
N LYS A 392 -2.41 -12.21 -1.40
CA LYS A 392 -3.59 -12.87 -1.96
C LYS A 392 -4.45 -11.96 -2.84
N SER A 393 -4.21 -10.64 -2.85
CA SER A 393 -4.81 -9.68 -3.79
C SER A 393 -4.02 -9.49 -5.09
N TRP A 394 -2.69 -9.70 -5.09
CA TRP A 394 -1.86 -9.58 -6.31
C TRP A 394 -2.10 -10.67 -7.35
N PHE A 395 -2.59 -11.84 -6.95
CA PHE A 395 -3.02 -12.89 -7.91
C PHE A 395 -4.36 -12.58 -8.61
N ALA A 396 -4.95 -11.39 -8.41
CA ALA A 396 -6.14 -10.94 -9.11
C ALA A 396 -5.85 -10.25 -10.47
N VAL A 397 -4.62 -9.77 -10.72
CA VAL A 397 -4.35 -8.85 -11.85
C VAL A 397 -3.67 -9.54 -13.05
N SER A 398 -3.10 -10.74 -12.88
CA SER A 398 -2.34 -11.41 -13.95
C SER A 398 -3.05 -12.59 -14.62
N ALA A 399 -4.40 -12.60 -14.66
CA ALA A 399 -5.18 -13.64 -15.36
C ALA A 399 -6.29 -13.06 -16.28
N SER A 400 -6.14 -11.80 -16.70
CA SER A 400 -6.93 -11.21 -17.79
C SER A 400 -5.98 -10.61 -18.81
N ALA A 401 -5.24 -11.48 -19.51
CA ALA A 401 -4.60 -11.24 -20.78
C ALA A 401 -4.57 -12.56 -21.55
#